data_AF-A0A1G0K4X8-F1
#
_entry.id   AF-A0A1G0K4X8-F1
#
_cell.length_a   1.000
_cell.length_b   1.000
_cell.length_c   1.000
_cell.angle_alpha   90.00
_cell.angle_beta   90.00
_cell.angle_gamma   90.00
#
_symmetry.space_group_name_H-M   'P 1'
#
loop_
_entity.id
_entity.type
_entity.pdbx_description
1 polymer ?
#
loop_
_entity_poly.entity_id
_entity_poly.type
_entity_poly.pdbx_seq_one_letter_code
_entity_poly.pdbx_strand_id
1 'polypeptide(L)'
;MIKFTKCFVVTVLCALACPVSTLAADKDGNYAVWGVGAKSCFHFTQVQGQPGDEAYRDFVMGYLTAYDALKEDTYNIGAGKDLDQVMAWITDYCKAKQVHGFEQALAEFTVEQHPQRTRHPPLRFGR
;
A
#
# COMPACT_ATOMS: atom_id res chain seq x y z
N MET A 1 13.03 52.04 -8.98
CA MET A 1 13.19 51.05 -7.89
C MET A 1 12.01 50.05 -7.76
N ILE A 2 11.11 49.90 -8.74
CA ILE A 2 9.90 49.03 -8.63
C ILE A 2 10.08 47.63 -9.27
N LYS A 3 11.13 47.42 -10.09
CA LYS A 3 11.34 46.15 -10.81
C LYS A 3 11.87 45.00 -9.95
N PHE A 4 12.66 45.28 -8.91
CA PHE A 4 13.25 44.26 -8.04
C PHE A 4 12.21 43.59 -7.11
N THR A 5 11.22 44.35 -6.64
CA THR A 5 10.14 43.83 -5.78
C THR A 5 9.23 42.84 -6.51
N LYS A 6 8.97 43.05 -7.81
CA LYS A 6 8.13 42.15 -8.62
C LYS A 6 8.79 40.79 -8.86
N CYS A 7 10.10 40.74 -9.12
CA CYS A 7 10.80 39.45 -9.27
C CYS A 7 10.85 38.66 -7.96
N PHE A 8 11.07 39.34 -6.83
CA PHE A 8 11.11 38.67 -5.52
C PHE A 8 9.75 38.05 -5.13
N VAL A 9 8.65 38.77 -5.40
CA VAL A 9 7.30 38.26 -5.16
C VAL A 9 6.97 37.06 -6.05
N VAL A 10 7.39 37.08 -7.33
CA VAL A 10 7.19 35.94 -8.26
C VAL A 10 7.97 34.70 -7.81
N THR A 11 9.19 34.84 -7.31
CA THR A 11 9.98 33.71 -6.80
C THR A 11 9.38 33.09 -5.55
N VAL A 12 8.91 33.90 -4.60
CA VAL A 12 8.24 33.40 -3.37
C VAL A 12 6.93 32.69 -3.69
N LEU A 13 6.15 33.22 -4.65
CA LEU A 13 4.87 32.61 -5.06
C LEU A 13 5.07 31.27 -5.78
N CYS A 14 6.17 31.09 -6.52
CA CYS A 14 6.49 29.85 -7.21
C CYS A 14 6.98 28.75 -6.25
N ALA A 15 7.70 29.12 -5.19
CA ALA A 15 8.15 28.20 -4.14
C ALA A 15 6.99 27.59 -3.31
N LEU A 16 5.88 28.32 -3.17
CA LEU A 16 4.67 27.85 -2.47
C LEU A 16 3.79 26.92 -3.32
N ALA A 17 4.05 26.81 -4.62
CA ALA A 17 3.22 26.02 -5.55
C ALA A 17 3.72 24.58 -5.75
N CYS A 18 4.83 24.19 -5.11
CA CYS A 18 5.32 22.81 -5.20
C CYS A 18 4.55 21.93 -4.20
N PRO A 19 3.78 20.92 -4.66
CA PRO A 19 3.19 19.95 -3.74
C PRO A 19 4.32 19.19 -3.05
N VAL A 20 4.46 19.40 -1.74
CA VAL A 20 5.33 18.56 -0.92
C VAL A 20 4.64 17.22 -0.74
N SER A 21 5.12 16.18 -1.42
CA SER A 21 4.70 14.82 -1.12
C SER A 21 5.14 14.51 0.31
N THR A 22 4.19 14.46 1.24
CA THR A 22 4.44 14.01 2.61
C THR A 22 4.78 12.52 2.55
N LEU A 23 6.05 12.17 2.77
CA LEU A 23 6.45 10.77 2.95
C LEU A 23 5.93 10.31 4.32
N ALA A 24 5.10 9.27 4.33
CA ALA A 24 4.50 8.72 5.55
C ALA A 24 5.49 7.88 6.39
N ALA A 25 6.61 7.46 5.79
CA ALA A 25 7.69 6.77 6.48
C ALA A 25 8.67 7.76 7.13
N ASP A 26 9.56 7.25 7.99
CA ASP A 26 10.68 8.05 8.50
C ASP A 26 11.65 8.47 7.38
N LYS A 27 12.66 9.27 7.73
CA LYS A 27 13.63 9.82 6.76
C LYS A 27 14.42 8.75 5.97
N ASP A 28 14.47 7.52 6.46
CA ASP A 28 15.18 6.39 5.84
C ASP A 28 14.19 5.42 5.17
N GLY A 29 12.89 5.73 5.16
CA GLY A 29 11.84 4.90 4.57
C GLY A 29 11.28 3.83 5.51
N ASN A 30 11.62 3.84 6.81
CA ASN A 30 11.09 2.87 7.77
C ASN A 30 9.72 3.30 8.31
N TYR A 31 8.92 2.32 8.71
CA TYR A 31 7.66 2.51 9.40
C TYR A 31 7.43 1.37 10.40
N ALA A 32 6.62 1.64 11.42
CA ALA A 32 6.26 0.63 12.40
C ALA A 32 5.18 -0.29 11.83
N VAL A 33 5.44 -1.60 11.87
CA VAL A 33 4.46 -2.62 11.52
C VAL A 33 3.81 -3.14 12.79
N TRP A 34 2.48 -3.09 12.85
CA TRP A 34 1.71 -3.49 14.02
C TRP A 34 0.99 -4.82 13.80
N GLY A 35 0.80 -5.60 14.87
CA GLY A 35 0.04 -6.84 14.83
C GLY A 35 0.72 -7.97 14.05
N VAL A 36 -0.06 -8.77 13.33
CA VAL A 36 0.44 -9.96 12.61
C VAL A 36 1.33 -9.63 11.42
N GLY A 37 1.27 -8.40 10.88
CA GLY A 37 2.16 -7.96 9.79
C GLY A 37 3.65 -8.03 10.16
N ALA A 38 3.98 -7.85 11.44
CA ALA A 38 5.36 -7.91 11.95
C ALA A 38 5.86 -9.35 12.16
N LYS A 39 4.97 -10.36 12.03
CA LYS A 39 5.37 -11.77 12.07
C LYS A 39 6.02 -12.15 10.75
N SER A 40 6.86 -13.19 10.76
CA SER A 40 7.49 -13.68 9.55
C SER A 40 6.50 -14.43 8.66
N CYS A 41 6.80 -14.49 7.37
CA CYS A 41 6.16 -15.37 6.40
C CYS A 41 6.18 -16.83 6.86
N PHE A 42 7.26 -17.29 7.50
CA PHE A 42 7.30 -18.62 8.11
C PHE A 42 6.18 -18.85 9.13
N HIS A 43 5.91 -17.87 10.01
CA HIS A 43 4.83 -17.97 10.98
C HIS A 43 3.47 -18.01 10.29
N PHE A 44 3.24 -17.16 9.29
CA PHE A 44 2.00 -17.18 8.51
C PHE A 44 1.76 -18.57 7.89
N THR A 45 2.75 -19.15 7.22
CA THR A 45 2.61 -20.46 6.57
C THR A 45 2.30 -21.62 7.52
N GLN A 46 2.56 -21.47 8.83
CA GLN A 46 2.22 -22.48 9.84
C GLN A 46 0.78 -22.39 10.33
N VAL A 47 0.19 -21.19 10.31
CA VAL A 47 -1.16 -20.95 10.84
C VAL A 47 -2.21 -20.87 9.74
N GLN A 48 -1.81 -20.87 8.46
CA GLN A 48 -2.72 -20.82 7.34
C GLN A 48 -3.75 -21.98 7.39
N GLY A 49 -5.04 -21.64 7.29
CA GLY A 49 -6.13 -22.61 7.38
C GLY A 49 -6.33 -23.21 8.78
N GLN A 50 -5.67 -22.67 9.80
CA GLN A 50 -5.79 -23.05 11.21
C GLN A 50 -6.34 -21.86 12.02
N PRO A 51 -6.78 -22.08 13.28
CA PRO A 51 -7.14 -20.97 14.16
C PRO A 51 -6.01 -19.94 14.27
N GLY A 52 -6.30 -18.66 14.02
CA GLY A 52 -5.34 -17.57 13.95
C GLY A 52 -5.06 -17.06 12.53
N ASP A 53 -5.48 -17.79 11.48
CA ASP A 53 -5.39 -17.33 10.09
C ASP A 53 -6.29 -16.11 9.83
N GLU A 54 -7.40 -15.99 10.54
CA GLU A 54 -8.33 -14.86 10.43
C GLU A 54 -7.66 -13.51 10.66
N ALA A 55 -6.72 -13.44 11.61
CA ALA A 55 -5.98 -12.21 11.89
C ALA A 55 -5.10 -11.78 10.69
N TYR A 56 -4.57 -12.73 9.92
CA TYR A 56 -3.79 -12.43 8.71
C TYR A 56 -4.68 -11.95 7.57
N ARG A 57 -5.86 -12.56 7.41
CA ARG A 57 -6.86 -12.11 6.42
C ARG A 57 -7.34 -10.70 6.75
N ASP A 58 -7.63 -10.41 8.02
CA ASP A 58 -8.00 -9.08 8.49
C ASP A 58 -6.89 -8.04 8.25
N PHE A 59 -5.64 -8.43 8.51
CA PHE A 59 -4.48 -7.58 8.24
C PHE A 59 -4.36 -7.27 6.74
N VAL A 60 -4.53 -8.27 5.86
CA VAL A 60 -4.52 -8.07 4.40
C VAL A 60 -5.64 -7.12 3.98
N MET A 61 -6.88 -7.35 4.41
CA MET A 61 -8.00 -6.47 4.07
C MET A 61 -7.75 -5.02 4.52
N GLY A 62 -7.24 -4.84 5.74
CA GLY A 62 -6.91 -3.51 6.27
C GLY A 62 -5.79 -2.83 5.49
N TYR A 63 -4.71 -3.55 5.18
CA TYR A 63 -3.57 -3.02 4.42
C TYR A 63 -3.99 -2.59 3.01
N LEU A 64 -4.72 -3.45 2.27
CA LEU A 64 -5.16 -3.12 0.92
C LEU A 64 -6.14 -1.94 0.92
N THR A 65 -7.06 -1.90 1.90
CA THR A 65 -7.97 -0.76 2.06
C THR A 65 -7.21 0.55 2.31
N ALA A 66 -6.19 0.52 3.18
CA ALA A 66 -5.35 1.69 3.43
C ALA A 66 -4.56 2.09 2.18
N TYR A 67 -4.03 1.12 1.43
CA TYR A 67 -3.35 1.37 0.16
C TYR A 67 -4.27 2.06 -0.84
N ASP A 68 -5.48 1.52 -1.05
CA ASP A 68 -6.46 2.07 -1.98
C ASP A 68 -6.90 3.50 -1.60
N ALA A 69 -6.98 3.80 -0.30
CA ALA A 69 -7.35 5.12 0.18
C ALA A 69 -6.24 6.17 0.05
N LEU A 70 -4.97 5.76 0.19
CA LEU A 70 -3.83 6.67 0.28
C LEU A 70 -3.06 6.79 -1.04
N LYS A 71 -3.09 5.75 -1.88
CA LYS A 71 -2.34 5.75 -3.13
C LYS A 71 -3.09 6.50 -4.21
N GLU A 72 -2.41 7.48 -4.82
CA GLU A 72 -2.96 8.23 -5.94
C GLU A 72 -3.45 7.33 -7.07
N ASP A 73 -4.54 7.77 -7.73
CA ASP A 73 -5.11 7.11 -8.91
C ASP A 73 -5.30 5.60 -8.71
N THR A 74 -5.83 5.21 -7.55
CA THR A 74 -6.06 3.82 -7.16
C THR A 74 -7.46 3.69 -6.56
N TYR A 75 -8.26 2.79 -7.11
CA TYR A 75 -9.56 2.39 -6.56
C TYR A 75 -9.50 1.02 -5.92
N ASN A 76 -8.78 0.08 -6.56
CA ASN A 76 -8.58 -1.27 -6.04
C ASN A 76 -7.24 -1.83 -6.54
N ILE A 77 -6.31 -2.04 -5.61
CA ILE A 77 -4.97 -2.57 -5.86
C ILE A 77 -4.97 -4.08 -6.10
N GLY A 78 -6.02 -4.80 -5.70
CA GLY A 78 -6.19 -6.22 -5.99
C GLY A 78 -6.33 -6.54 -7.48
N ALA A 79 -6.50 -5.52 -8.35
CA ALA A 79 -6.50 -5.66 -9.82
C ALA A 79 -7.50 -6.72 -10.34
N GLY A 80 -8.68 -6.79 -9.72
CA GLY A 80 -9.73 -7.76 -10.05
C GLY A 80 -9.60 -9.11 -9.36
N LYS A 81 -8.60 -9.30 -8.50
CA LYS A 81 -8.50 -10.46 -7.60
C LYS A 81 -9.46 -10.31 -6.43
N ASP A 82 -10.11 -11.41 -6.06
CA ASP A 82 -10.78 -11.52 -4.77
C ASP A 82 -9.77 -11.79 -3.64
N LEU A 83 -10.25 -11.74 -2.39
CA LEU A 83 -9.38 -11.92 -1.23
C LEU A 83 -8.67 -13.29 -1.22
N ASP A 84 -9.32 -14.37 -1.67
CA ASP A 84 -8.71 -15.70 -1.65
C ASP A 84 -7.60 -15.81 -2.70
N GLN A 85 -7.78 -15.19 -3.87
CA GLN A 85 -6.75 -15.08 -4.89
C GLN A 85 -5.56 -14.22 -4.42
N VAL A 86 -5.80 -13.15 -3.67
CA VAL A 86 -4.72 -12.37 -3.03
C VAL A 86 -4.00 -13.20 -1.99
N MET A 87 -4.72 -13.88 -1.11
CA MET A 87 -4.15 -14.75 -0.08
C MET A 87 -3.31 -15.87 -0.69
N ALA A 88 -3.75 -16.47 -1.79
CA ALA A 88 -2.98 -17.47 -2.51
C ALA A 88 -1.63 -16.93 -3.02
N TRP A 89 -1.61 -15.73 -3.61
CA TRP A 89 -0.36 -15.09 -4.04
C TRP A 89 0.57 -14.84 -2.85
N ILE A 90 0.04 -14.33 -1.73
CA ILE A 90 0.82 -14.06 -0.51
C ILE A 90 1.39 -15.35 0.07
N THR A 91 0.63 -16.44 0.05
CA THR A 91 1.09 -17.77 0.46
C THR A 91 2.25 -18.24 -0.38
N ASP A 92 2.17 -18.14 -1.70
CA ASP A 92 3.25 -18.58 -2.59
C ASP A 92 4.51 -17.74 -2.40
N TYR A 93 4.36 -16.42 -2.24
CA TYR A 93 5.45 -15.53 -1.86
C TYR A 93 6.09 -15.96 -0.53
N CYS A 94 5.28 -16.16 0.51
CA CYS A 94 5.77 -16.48 1.85
C CYS A 94 6.42 -17.86 1.94
N LYS A 95 5.97 -18.84 1.15
CA LYS A 95 6.64 -20.14 1.02
C LYS A 95 8.06 -19.98 0.45
N ALA A 96 8.23 -19.08 -0.52
CA ALA A 96 9.54 -18.81 -1.12
C ALA A 96 10.45 -17.91 -0.25
N LYS A 97 9.87 -17.04 0.59
CA LYS A 97 10.58 -15.98 1.35
C LYS A 97 10.29 -16.06 2.85
N GLN A 98 10.60 -17.19 3.47
CA GLN A 98 10.22 -17.48 4.87
C GLN A 98 10.74 -16.49 5.93
N VAL A 99 11.86 -15.80 5.66
CA VAL A 99 12.48 -14.83 6.59
C VAL A 99 11.82 -13.44 6.53
N HIS A 100 11.14 -13.12 5.42
CA HIS A 100 10.51 -11.81 5.27
C HIS A 100 9.37 -11.64 6.28
N GLY A 101 9.12 -10.39 6.69
CA GLY A 101 7.91 -10.03 7.40
C GLY A 101 6.68 -10.27 6.52
N PHE A 102 5.55 -10.61 7.13
CA PHE A 102 4.29 -10.80 6.41
C PHE A 102 3.87 -9.52 5.70
N GLU A 103 4.04 -8.36 6.34
CA GLU A 103 3.82 -7.05 5.72
C GLU A 103 4.64 -6.85 4.44
N GLN A 104 5.88 -7.34 4.39
CA GLN A 104 6.72 -7.20 3.19
C GLN A 104 6.15 -7.99 2.01
N ALA A 105 5.48 -9.12 2.26
CA ALA A 105 4.76 -9.84 1.21
C ALA A 105 3.63 -8.98 0.62
N LEU A 106 2.92 -8.20 1.45
CA LEU A 106 1.89 -7.29 0.98
C LEU A 106 2.49 -6.10 0.23
N ALA A 107 3.62 -5.55 0.70
CA ALA A 107 4.34 -4.51 -0.01
C ALA A 107 4.71 -4.96 -1.43
N GLU A 108 5.31 -6.15 -1.56
CA GLU A 108 5.65 -6.73 -2.87
C GLU A 108 4.42 -7.05 -3.72
N PHE A 109 3.34 -7.56 -3.12
CA PHE A 109 2.07 -7.75 -3.81
C PHE A 109 1.60 -6.44 -4.45
N THR A 110 1.59 -5.35 -3.68
CA THR A 110 1.13 -4.06 -4.19
C THR A 110 2.06 -3.50 -5.27
N VAL A 111 3.38 -3.71 -5.18
CA VAL A 111 4.32 -3.32 -6.24
C VAL A 111 4.01 -4.06 -7.54
N GLU A 112 3.80 -5.37 -7.47
CA GLU A 112 3.48 -6.20 -8.64
C GLU A 112 2.13 -5.82 -9.27
N GLN A 113 1.11 -5.59 -8.43
CA GLN A 113 -0.23 -5.26 -8.93
C GLN A 113 -0.38 -3.78 -9.33
N HIS A 114 0.48 -2.86 -8.86
CA HIS A 114 0.30 -1.42 -9.08
C HIS A 114 0.07 -1.02 -10.56
N PRO A 115 0.76 -1.60 -11.55
CA PRO A 115 0.50 -1.28 -12.97
C PRO A 115 -0.89 -1.72 -13.44
N GLN A 116 -1.45 -2.78 -12.84
CA GLN A 116 -2.73 -3.41 -13.21
C GLN A 116 -3.90 -2.96 -12.33
N ARG A 117 -3.64 -2.11 -11.33
CA ARG A 117 -4.66 -1.64 -10.39
C ARG A 117 -5.87 -1.04 -11.11
N THR A 118 -7.03 -1.28 -10.55
CA THR A 118 -8.25 -0.61 -11.00
C THR A 118 -8.19 0.82 -10.50
N ARG A 119 -8.36 1.78 -11.40
CA ARG A 119 -8.29 3.21 -11.09
C ARG A 119 -9.65 3.82 -10.80
N HIS A 120 -10.73 3.18 -11.27
CA HIS A 120 -12.08 3.72 -11.23
C HIS A 120 -13.05 2.64 -10.73
N PRO A 121 -14.11 3.01 -9.99
CA PRO A 121 -15.11 2.05 -9.57
C PRO A 121 -15.76 1.36 -10.78
N PRO A 122 -16.12 0.06 -10.68
CA PRO A 122 -16.89 -0.58 -11.73
C PRO A 122 -18.20 0.19 -11.96
N LEU A 123 -18.59 0.37 -13.22
CA LEU A 123 -19.87 0.96 -13.57
C LEU A 123 -20.97 0.12 -12.92
N ARG A 124 -21.70 0.70 -11.95
CA ARG A 124 -22.77 0.00 -11.25
C ARG A 124 -23.81 -0.44 -12.29
N PHE A 125 -23.99 -1.74 -12.49
CA PHE A 125 -25.32 -2.24 -12.84
C PHE A 125 -26.16 -2.17 -11.56
N GLY A 126 -27.36 -1.61 -11.69
CA GLY A 126 -28.21 -1.08 -10.62
C GLY A 126 -28.34 -1.94 -9.37
N ARG A 127 -28.43 -1.25 -8.23
CA ARG A 127 -29.27 -1.72 -7.13
C ARG A 127 -30.73 -1.61 -7.55
#